data_AF-A0A834DUF2-F1
#
_entry.id   AF-A0A834DUF2-F1
#
_cell.length_a   1.000
_cell.length_b   1.000
_cell.length_c   1.000
_cell.angle_alpha   90.00
_cell.angle_beta   90.00
_cell.angle_gamma   90.00
#
_symmetry.space_group_name_H-M   'P 1'
#
loop_
_entity.id
_entity.type
_entity.pdbx_description
1 polymer ?
#
loop_
_entity_poly.entity_id
_entity_poly.type
_entity_poly.pdbx_seq_one_letter_code
_entity_poly.pdbx_strand_id
1 'polypeptide(L)'
;MDEEYDVIVLGTGLTECILSGIMSVNGKKVLHMDRNPYYGGESSSITPLEELYKRFQLLEGPPESMGRGRDWNVDLIPLLILGKEGSSPYVCFFPLPVILLLCLGRTWRKS
;
A
#
# COMPACT_ATOMS: atom_id res chain seq x y z
N MET A 1 -1.13 25.01 -4.38
CA MET A 1 -0.01 24.14 -3.99
C MET A 1 1.04 25.09 -3.45
N ASP A 2 1.57 24.83 -2.26
CA ASP A 2 2.59 25.72 -1.72
C ASP A 2 3.86 25.59 -2.55
N GLU A 3 4.64 26.66 -2.67
CA GLU A 3 5.82 26.66 -3.54
C GLU A 3 7.06 26.08 -2.85
N GLU A 4 7.05 25.97 -1.52
CA GLU A 4 8.20 25.55 -0.72
C GLU A 4 7.84 24.40 0.24
N TYR A 5 8.69 23.38 0.22
CA TYR A 5 8.61 22.15 1.02
C TYR A 5 10.02 21.81 1.53
N ASP A 6 10.11 21.27 2.75
CA ASP A 6 11.39 20.83 3.32
C ASP A 6 11.89 19.54 2.65
N VAL A 7 10.98 18.67 2.24
CA VAL A 7 11.28 17.36 1.64
C VAL A 7 10.27 17.08 0.54
N ILE A 8 10.77 16.61 -0.61
CA ILE A 8 9.93 16.10 -1.70
C ILE A 8 10.22 14.61 -1.84
N VAL A 9 9.18 13.80 -1.74
CA VAL A 9 9.22 12.34 -1.90
C VAL A 9 8.53 11.97 -3.21
N LEU A 10 9.27 11.26 -4.06
CA LEU A 10 8.80 10.81 -5.37
C LEU A 10 8.59 9.30 -5.35
N GLY A 11 7.36 8.87 -5.63
CA GLY A 11 6.96 7.47 -5.58
C GLY A 11 6.26 7.12 -4.28
N THR A 12 5.30 6.21 -4.35
CA THR A 12 4.47 5.76 -3.24
C THR A 12 4.71 4.30 -2.88
N GLY A 13 5.94 3.82 -3.09
CA GLY A 13 6.38 2.53 -2.57
C GLY A 13 6.43 2.52 -1.05
N LEU A 14 6.56 1.34 -0.48
CA LEU A 14 6.54 1.17 0.97
C LEU A 14 7.62 2.00 1.68
N THR A 15 8.84 1.98 1.16
CA THR A 15 9.98 2.69 1.74
C THR A 15 9.75 4.21 1.72
N GLU A 16 9.32 4.75 0.58
CA GLU A 16 9.03 6.17 0.40
C GLU A 16 7.92 6.62 1.35
N CYS A 17 6.86 5.82 1.49
CA CYS A 17 5.76 6.09 2.41
C CYS A 17 6.18 6.09 3.88
N ILE A 18 7.01 5.14 4.30
CA ILE A 18 7.54 5.12 5.67
C ILE A 18 8.42 6.34 5.92
N LEU A 19 9.33 6.67 5.00
CA LEU A 19 10.20 7.85 5.13
C LEU A 19 9.40 9.16 5.16
N SER A 20 8.43 9.30 4.27
CA SER A 20 7.50 10.44 4.23
C SER A 20 6.77 10.61 5.56
N GLY A 21 6.25 9.52 6.14
CA GLY A 21 5.62 9.51 7.46
C GLY A 21 6.56 9.94 8.58
N ILE A 22 7.78 9.39 8.65
CA ILE A 22 8.78 9.74 9.67
C ILE A 22 9.16 11.22 9.57
N MET A 23 9.38 11.74 8.37
CA MET A 23 9.72 13.15 8.16
C MET A 23 8.57 14.08 8.57
N SER A 24 7.33 13.68 8.29
CA SER A 24 6.13 14.42 8.73
C SER A 24 5.99 14.44 10.25
N VAL A 25 6.21 13.31 10.93
CA VAL A 25 6.21 13.22 12.40
C VAL A 25 7.31 14.08 13.03
N ASN A 26 8.45 14.21 12.35
CA ASN A 26 9.55 15.09 12.77
C ASN A 26 9.30 16.58 12.45
N GLY A 27 8.08 16.96 12.03
CA GLY A 27 7.68 18.35 11.81
C GLY A 27 8.16 18.94 10.48
N LYS A 28 8.61 18.12 9.53
CA LYS A 28 8.96 18.59 8.18
C LYS A 28 7.74 18.74 7.30
N LYS A 29 7.72 19.77 6.47
CA LYS A 29 6.72 19.97 5.42
C LYS A 29 7.07 19.10 4.22
N VAL A 30 6.39 17.96 4.08
CA VAL A 30 6.67 16.96 3.06
C VAL A 30 5.68 17.07 1.90
N LEU A 31 6.20 17.13 0.67
CA LEU A 31 5.43 16.91 -0.55
C LEU A 31 5.64 15.48 -1.03
N HIS A 32 4.59 14.66 -0.99
CA HIS A 32 4.66 13.28 -1.44
C HIS A 32 3.82 13.09 -2.70
N MET A 33 4.46 12.72 -3.81
CA MET A 33 3.79 12.57 -5.11
C MET A 33 4.28 11.33 -5.86
N ASP A 34 3.44 10.84 -6.78
CA ASP A 34 3.77 9.72 -7.68
C ASP A 34 3.38 10.10 -9.11
N ARG A 35 4.10 9.53 -10.08
CA ARG A 35 3.73 9.65 -11.50
C ARG A 35 2.57 8.72 -11.87
N ASN A 36 2.43 7.62 -11.13
CA ASN A 36 1.43 6.60 -11.41
C ASN A 36 0.07 7.03 -10.86
N PRO A 37 -1.03 6.69 -11.53
CA PRO A 37 -2.38 6.97 -11.01
C PRO A 37 -2.79 6.01 -9.87
N TYR A 38 -1.86 5.19 -9.37
CA TYR A 38 -2.08 4.19 -8.33
C TYR A 38 -0.93 4.22 -7.31
N TYR A 39 -1.22 3.78 -6.08
CA TYR A 39 -0.26 3.71 -4.98
C TYR A 39 0.57 2.42 -5.00
N GLY A 40 1.74 2.45 -4.36
CA GLY A 40 2.58 1.27 -4.11
C GLY A 40 3.68 1.04 -5.14
N GLY A 41 3.72 1.79 -6.25
CA GLY A 41 4.75 1.65 -7.28
C GLY A 41 4.91 0.20 -7.75
N GLU A 42 6.13 -0.35 -7.68
CA GLU A 42 6.41 -1.74 -8.03
C GLU A 42 5.78 -2.75 -7.06
N SER A 43 5.55 -2.34 -5.82
CA SER A 43 4.89 -3.15 -4.81
C SER A 43 3.36 -3.09 -4.86
N SER A 44 2.76 -2.31 -5.77
CA SER A 44 1.31 -2.03 -5.79
C SER A 44 0.41 -3.24 -5.61
N SER A 45 -0.71 -3.04 -4.90
CA SER A 45 -1.82 -4.00 -4.85
C SER A 45 -2.77 -3.75 -6.01
N ILE A 46 -3.20 -4.81 -6.69
CA ILE A 46 -4.11 -4.72 -7.84
C ILE A 46 -5.50 -5.20 -7.43
N THR A 47 -6.48 -4.36 -7.72
CA THR A 47 -7.91 -4.64 -7.58
C THR A 47 -8.67 -3.83 -8.64
N PRO A 48 -9.73 -4.37 -9.26
CA PRO A 48 -10.26 -5.72 -9.10
C PRO A 48 -9.45 -6.77 -9.89
N LEU A 49 -9.78 -8.05 -9.72
CA LEU A 49 -9.06 -9.18 -10.33
C LEU A 49 -8.93 -9.07 -11.85
N GLU A 50 -9.89 -8.45 -12.54
CA GLU A 50 -9.86 -8.23 -13.99
C GLU A 50 -8.66 -7.36 -14.42
N GLU A 51 -8.28 -6.36 -13.61
CA GLU A 51 -7.10 -5.51 -13.89
C GLU A 51 -5.79 -6.30 -13.72
N LEU A 52 -5.77 -7.30 -12.84
CA LEU A 52 -4.64 -8.22 -12.70
C LEU A 52 -4.45 -9.03 -13.99
N TYR A 53 -5.53 -9.64 -14.49
CA TYR A 53 -5.49 -10.44 -15.73
C TYR A 53 -5.05 -9.58 -16.92
N LYS A 54 -5.59 -8.37 -17.03
CA LYS A 54 -5.18 -7.40 -18.06
C LYS A 54 -3.70 -7.02 -17.96
N ARG A 55 -3.19 -6.78 -16.75
CA ARG A 55 -1.76 -6.45 -16.54
C ARG A 55 -0.83 -7.57 -17.01
N PHE A 56 -1.19 -8.83 -16.76
CA PHE A 56 -0.43 -10.00 -17.18
C PHE A 56 -0.80 -10.51 -18.58
N GLN A 57 -1.61 -9.75 -19.34
CA GLN A 57 -2.02 -10.07 -20.71
C GLN A 57 -2.72 -11.44 -20.83
N LEU A 58 -3.47 -11.82 -19.80
CA LEU A 58 -4.26 -13.05 -19.78
C LEU A 58 -5.60 -12.82 -20.49
N LEU A 59 -5.75 -13.39 -21.68
CA LEU A 59 -6.86 -13.12 -22.61
C LEU A 59 -8.22 -13.64 -22.13
N GLU A 60 -8.25 -14.67 -21.29
CA GLU A 60 -9.49 -15.34 -20.89
C GLU A 60 -10.21 -14.64 -19.72
N GLY A 61 -9.60 -13.62 -19.11
CA GLY A 61 -10.14 -12.98 -17.90
C GLY A 61 -10.23 -13.95 -16.70
N PRO A 62 -10.62 -13.46 -15.51
CA PRO A 62 -10.76 -14.33 -14.36
C PRO A 62 -11.95 -15.30 -14.53
N PRO A 63 -11.78 -16.60 -14.21
CA PRO A 63 -12.87 -17.58 -14.29
C PRO A 63 -13.95 -17.27 -13.25
N GLU A 64 -15.21 -17.61 -13.55
CA GLU A 64 -16.36 -17.36 -12.64
C GLU A 64 -16.19 -18.02 -11.27
N SER A 65 -15.42 -19.12 -11.19
CA SER A 65 -15.11 -19.82 -9.94
C SER A 65 -14.31 -18.97 -8.94
N MET A 66 -13.62 -17.91 -9.39
CA MET A 66 -12.90 -16.98 -8.50
C MET A 66 -13.81 -15.93 -7.84
N GLY A 67 -15.11 -15.94 -8.12
CA GLY A 67 -16.09 -15.07 -7.47
C GLY A 67 -15.99 -13.62 -7.95
N ARG A 68 -16.30 -12.66 -7.06
CA ARG A 68 -16.35 -11.24 -7.42
C ARG A 68 -14.94 -10.66 -7.46
N GLY A 69 -14.53 -10.09 -8.59
CA GLY A 69 -13.18 -9.53 -8.77
C GLY A 69 -12.79 -8.46 -7.74
N ARG A 70 -13.76 -7.71 -7.17
CA ARG A 70 -13.51 -6.68 -6.15
C ARG A 70 -13.11 -7.23 -4.77
N ASP A 71 -13.40 -8.50 -4.51
CA ASP A 71 -13.01 -9.15 -3.25
C ASP A 71 -11.51 -9.51 -3.25
N TRP A 72 -10.85 -9.40 -4.40
CA TRP A 72 -9.42 -9.66 -4.57
C TRP A 72 -8.61 -8.37 -4.43
N ASN A 73 -7.57 -8.45 -3.61
CA ASN A 73 -6.48 -7.47 -3.52
C ASN A 73 -5.19 -8.25 -3.64
N VAL A 74 -4.55 -8.18 -4.81
CA VAL A 74 -3.36 -8.98 -5.12
C VAL A 74 -2.13 -8.09 -5.08
N ASP A 75 -1.32 -8.25 -4.05
CA ASP A 75 -0.04 -7.55 -3.92
C ASP A 75 0.98 -8.15 -4.89
N LEU A 76 1.61 -7.31 -5.72
CA LEU A 76 2.66 -7.76 -6.64
C LEU A 76 3.91 -8.25 -5.91
N ILE A 77 4.21 -7.64 -4.75
CA ILE A 77 5.31 -8.02 -3.87
C ILE A 77 4.72 -8.17 -2.46
N PRO A 78 4.23 -9.37 -2.08
CA PRO A 78 3.62 -9.57 -0.78
C PRO A 78 4.66 -9.45 0.33
N LEU A 79 4.46 -8.51 1.25
CA LEU A 79 5.27 -8.34 2.45
C LEU A 79 4.52 -8.84 3.68
N LEU A 80 5.17 -9.71 4.46
CA LEU A 80 4.64 -10.20 5.73
C LEU A 80 5.20 -9.36 6.90
N ILE A 81 4.33 -8.90 7.79
CA ILE A 81 4.74 -8.17 8.99
C ILE A 81 4.65 -9.10 10.19
N LEU A 82 5.77 -9.25 10.90
CA LEU A 82 5.80 -9.99 12.17
C LEU A 82 5.34 -9.07 13.31
N GLY A 83 4.26 -9.45 13.97
CA GLY A 83 3.77 -8.83 15.19
C GLY A 83 4.01 -9.70 16.42
N LYS A 84 3.76 -9.14 17.59
CA LYS A 84 3.84 -9.85 18.86
C LYS A 84 2.71 -9.40 19.78
N GLU A 85 1.98 -10.37 20.33
CA GLU A 85 0.96 -10.15 21.35
C GLU A 85 1.36 -10.95 22.58
N GLY A 86 1.64 -10.26 23.69
CA GLY A 86 2.22 -10.88 24.89
C GLY A 86 3.57 -11.52 24.58
N SER A 87 3.66 -12.85 24.67
CA SER A 87 4.87 -13.63 24.37
C SER A 87 4.84 -14.34 23.01
N SER A 88 3.70 -14.35 22.32
CA SER A 88 3.53 -15.13 21.09
C SER A 88 3.77 -14.27 19.85
N PRO A 89 4.64 -14.71 18.92
CA PRO A 89 4.73 -14.09 17.60
C PRO A 89 3.48 -14.41 16.77
N TYR A 90 3.07 -13.48 15.91
CA TYR A 90 2.05 -13.72 14.88
C TYR A 90 2.41 -12.98 13.60
N VAL A 91 1.92 -13.44 12.46
CA VAL A 91 2.16 -12.81 11.16
C VAL A 91 0.89 -12.07 10.73
N CYS A 92 1.03 -10.79 10.42
CA CYS A 92 -0.01 -9.97 9.83
C CYS A 92 0.16 -9.89 8.32
N PHE A 93 -0.94 -10.12 7.61
CA PHE A 93 -1.08 -9.85 6.18
C PHE A 93 -1.83 -8.52 6.04
N PHE A 94 -1.16 -7.48 5.55
CA PHE A 94 -1.79 -6.20 5.26
C PHE A 94 -1.58 -5.89 3.78
N PRO A 95 -2.63 -5.69 2.98
CA PRO A 95 -2.46 -5.13 1.66
C PRO A 95 -1.87 -3.72 1.83
N LEU A 96 -0.94 -3.35 0.94
CA LEU A 96 -0.19 -2.08 0.99
C LEU A 96 -1.02 -0.80 1.26
N PRO A 97 -2.27 -0.65 0.75
CA PRO A 97 -3.11 0.49 1.08
C PRO A 97 -3.38 0.63 2.60
N VAL A 98 -3.41 -0.48 3.34
CA VAL A 98 -3.68 -0.50 4.79
C VAL A 98 -2.42 -0.18 5.59
N ILE A 99 -1.23 -0.60 5.12
CA ILE A 99 0.05 -0.24 5.76
C ILE A 99 0.26 1.28 5.67
N LEU A 100 -0.06 1.88 4.52
CA LEU A 100 0.01 3.33 4.35
C LEU A 100 -0.88 4.07 5.36
N LEU A 101 -2.09 3.56 5.59
CA LEU A 101 -3.03 4.10 6.59
C LEU A 101 -2.51 3.99 8.03
N LEU A 102 -1.78 2.92 8.35
CA LEU A 102 -1.10 2.75 9.64
C LEU A 102 0.07 3.73 9.81
N CYS A 103 0.86 3.96 8.75
CA CYS A 103 1.96 4.93 8.76
C CYS A 103 1.47 6.39 8.90
N LEU A 104 0.26 6.70 8.44
CA LEU A 104 -0.37 8.02 8.57
C LEU A 104 -1.03 8.26 9.94
N GLY A 105 -0.69 7.48 10.96
CA GLY A 105 -1.01 7.79 12.36
C GLY A 105 -2.46 7.53 12.78
N ARG A 106 -3.31 6.93 11.93
CA ARG A 106 -4.60 6.40 12.40
C ARG A 106 -4.38 5.00 12.95
N THR A 107 -4.05 4.92 14.24
CA THR A 107 -4.21 3.70 15.03
C THR A 107 -5.63 3.18 14.83
N TRP A 108 -5.78 2.05 14.12
CA TRP A 108 -7.03 1.33 14.04
C TRP A 108 -7.28 0.70 15.41
N ARG A 109 -7.88 1.47 16.33
CA ARG A 109 -8.43 0.94 17.57
C ARG A 109 -9.59 0.06 17.14
N LYS A 110 -9.40 -1.27 17.19
CA LYS A 110 -10.50 -2.25 17.13
C LYS A 110 -11.57 -1.79 18.13
N SER A 111 -12.71 -1.37 17.60
CA SER A 111 -14.00 -1.50 18.30
C SER A 111 -14.50 -2.93 18.12
#